data_AF-A0A5B8LL69-F1
#
_entry.id   AF-A0A5B8LL69-F1
#
_cell.length_a   1.000
_cell.length_b   1.000
_cell.length_c   1.000
_cell.angle_alpha   90.00
_cell.angle_beta   90.00
_cell.angle_gamma   90.00
#
_symmetry.space_group_name_H-M   'P 1'
#
loop_
_entity.id
_entity.type
_entity.pdbx_description
1 polymer ?
#
loop_
_entity_poly.entity_id
_entity_poly.type
_entity_poly.pdbx_seq_one_letter_code
_entity_poly.pdbx_strand_id
1 'polypeptide(L)' 'MKTKFDAITAPPRAVRLHIEAGNCLDIAIGKKDPAFAADLIDEAIRLARRARELTAAANDPGKFR' A
#
# COMPACT_ATOMS: atom_id res chain seq x y z
N MET A 1 1.98 14.61 -11.36
CA MET A 1 0.71 13.86 -11.27
C MET A 1 0.43 13.58 -9.79
N LYS A 2 -0.53 14.28 -9.18
CA LYS A 2 -1.08 13.89 -7.87
C LYS A 2 -2.11 12.80 -8.16
N THR A 3 -1.81 11.56 -7.78
CA THR A 3 -2.80 10.47 -7.82
C THR A 3 -3.90 10.83 -6.84
N LYS A 4 -5.02 11.35 -7.38
CA LYS A 4 -6.27 11.41 -6.63
C LYS A 4 -6.65 9.95 -6.37
N PHE A 5 -6.43 9.48 -5.15
CA PHE A 5 -7.18 8.34 -4.64
C PHE A 5 -8.64 8.79 -4.65
N ASP A 6 -9.40 8.37 -5.65
CA ASP A 6 -10.83 8.61 -5.73
C ASP A 6 -11.45 8.05 -4.45
N ALA A 7 -11.76 8.94 -3.51
CA ALA A 7 -12.13 8.63 -2.13
C ALA A 7 -13.51 7.96 -2.01
N ILE A 8 -14.05 7.40 -3.10
CA ILE A 8 -15.40 6.86 -3.18
C ILE A 8 -15.43 5.34 -3.44
N THR A 9 -14.33 4.64 -3.76
CA THR A 9 -14.39 3.19 -4.06
C THR A 9 -13.32 2.28 -3.45
N ALA A 10 -12.39 2.81 -2.64
CA ALA A 10 -11.40 1.95 -1.97
C ALA A 10 -11.91 1.46 -0.59
N PRO A 11 -11.82 0.15 -0.28
CA PRO A 11 -12.14 -0.36 1.05
C PRO A 11 -11.32 0.35 2.14
N PRO A 12 -11.86 0.61 3.34
CA PRO A 12 -11.12 1.25 4.44
C PRO A 12 -9.81 0.54 4.78
N ARG A 13 -9.78 -0.79 4.65
CA ARG A 13 -8.56 -1.58 4.82
C ARG A 13 -7.51 -1.29 3.74
N ALA A 14 -7.92 -1.13 2.48
CA ALA A 14 -7.00 -0.79 1.39
C ALA A 14 -6.36 0.59 1.62
N VAL A 15 -7.16 1.57 2.06
CA VAL A 15 -6.66 2.91 2.41
C VAL A 15 -5.63 2.84 3.53
N ARG A 16 -5.93 2.11 4.61
CA ARG A 16 -4.98 1.93 5.72
C ARG A 16 -3.66 1.29 5.27
N LEU A 17 -3.72 0.26 4.45
CA LEU A 17 -2.51 -0.40 3.94
C LEU A 17 -1.68 0.54 3.06
N HIS A 18 -2.32 1.43 2.29
CA HIS A 18 -1.60 2.43 1.51
C HIS A 18 -0.90 3.46 2.40
N ILE A 19 -1.56 3.92 3.46
CA ILE A 19 -0.94 4.82 4.46
C ILE A 19 0.28 4.14 5.07
N GLU A 20 0.14 2.89 5.48
CA GLU A 20 1.21 2.13 6.12
C GLU A 20 2.40 1.88 5.18
N ALA A 21 2.13 1.64 3.89
CA ALA A 21 3.17 1.60 2.87
C ALA A 21 3.96 2.92 2.78
N GLY A 22 3.27 4.06 2.86
CA GLY A 22 3.91 5.38 2.92
C GLY A 22 4.80 5.53 4.16
N ASN A 23 4.28 5.15 5.32
CA ASN A 23 5.04 5.18 6.58
C ASN A 23 6.33 4.37 6.51
N CYS A 24 6.29 3.17 5.91
CA CYS A 24 7.49 2.35 5.70
C CYS A 24 8.55 3.09 4.87
N LEU A 25 8.17 3.79 3.80
CA LEU A 25 9.10 4.57 2.98
C LEU A 25 9.67 5.78 3.71
N ASP A 26 8.84 6.51 4.45
CA ASP A 26 9.27 7.67 5.23
C ASP A 26 10.31 7.26 6.29
N ILE A 27 10.09 6.11 6.93
CA ILE A 27 11.04 5.56 7.89
C ILE A 27 12.33 5.13 7.18
N ALA A 28 12.23 4.42 6.05
CA ALA A 28 13.38 3.85 5.33
C ALA A 28 14.40 4.92 4.91
N ILE A 29 13.93 6.07 4.40
CA ILE A 29 14.79 7.19 3.97
C ILE A 29 15.69 7.70 5.11
N GLY A 30 15.23 7.61 6.36
CA GLY A 30 15.98 8.05 7.54
C GLY A 30 16.96 7.02 8.10
N LYS A 31 17.07 5.81 7.54
CA LYS A 31 17.89 4.73 8.11
C LYS A 31 19.28 4.67 7.48
N LYS A 32 20.29 4.51 8.34
CA LYS A 32 21.69 4.33 7.94
C LYS A 32 22.03 2.89 7.60
N ASP A 33 21.29 1.94 8.16
CA ASP A 33 21.45 0.52 7.87
C ASP A 33 20.73 0.18 6.56
N PRO A 34 21.47 -0.16 5.49
CA PRO A 34 20.86 -0.46 4.20
C PRO A 34 20.00 -1.72 4.23
N ALA A 35 20.32 -2.71 5.06
CA ALA A 35 19.54 -3.95 5.14
C ALA A 35 18.16 -3.66 5.74
N PHE A 36 18.13 -2.94 6.86
CA PHE A 36 16.87 -2.53 7.47
C PHE A 36 16.04 -1.58 6.58
N ALA A 37 16.69 -0.68 5.83
CA ALA A 37 16.01 0.16 4.86
C ALA A 37 15.38 -0.67 3.72
N ALA A 38 16.08 -1.70 3.25
CA ALA A 38 15.56 -2.62 2.23
C ALA A 38 14.34 -3.39 2.74
N ASP A 39 14.37 -3.90 3.97
CA ASP A 39 13.23 -4.60 4.58
C ASP A 39 11.96 -3.72 4.63
N LEU A 40 12.12 -2.44 4.96
CA LEU A 40 11.00 -1.49 4.97
C LEU A 40 10.47 -1.19 3.56
N ILE A 41 11.34 -1.12 2.56
CA ILE A 41 10.92 -0.92 1.17
C ILE A 41 10.15 -2.14 0.65
N ASP A 42 10.63 -3.35 0.95
CA ASP A 42 9.95 -4.59 0.57
C ASP A 42 8.57 -4.69 1.23
N GLU A 43 8.48 -4.32 2.52
CA GLU A 43 7.22 -4.27 3.24
C GLU A 43 6.26 -3.22 2.64
N ALA A 44 6.75 -2.03 2.27
CA ALA A 44 5.96 -1.01 1.59
C ALA A 44 5.36 -1.52 0.27
N ILE A 45 6.17 -2.23 -0.53
CA ILE A 45 5.73 -2.82 -1.80
C ILE A 45 4.64 -3.88 -1.53
N ARG A 46 4.83 -4.73 -0.52
CA ARG A 46 3.87 -5.77 -0.13
C ARG A 46 2.52 -5.17 0.27
N LEU A 47 2.54 -4.14 1.11
CA LEU A 47 1.34 -3.43 1.58
C LEU A 47 0.61 -2.73 0.43
N ALA A 48 1.34 -2.02 -0.44
CA ALA A 48 0.77 -1.33 -1.59
C ALA A 48 0.16 -2.32 -2.61
N ARG A 49 0.78 -3.49 -2.82
CA ARG A 49 0.19 -4.56 -3.64
C ARG A 49 -1.12 -5.05 -3.04
N ARG A 50 -1.15 -5.32 -1.73
CA ARG A 50 -2.37 -5.79 -1.06
C ARG A 50 -3.50 -4.75 -1.07
N ALA A 51 -3.17 -3.46 -0.92
CA ALA A 51 -4.15 -2.38 -1.04
C ALA A 51 -4.81 -2.37 -2.44
N ARG A 52 -4.01 -2.56 -3.50
CA ARG A 52 -4.52 -2.67 -4.88
C ARG A 52 -5.39 -3.90 -5.09
N GLU A 53 -4.97 -5.08 -4.60
CA GLU A 53 -5.77 -6.31 -4.66
C GLU A 53 -7.13 -6.13 -3.99
N LEU A 54 -7.18 -5.53 -2.79
CA LEU A 54 -8.43 -5.29 -2.07
C LEU A 54 -9.34 -4.30 -2.80
N THR A 55 -8.76 -3.25 -3.38
CA THR A 55 -9.52 -2.28 -4.18
C THR A 55 -10.08 -2.94 -5.44
N ALA A 56 -9.29 -3.78 -6.11
CA ALA A 56 -9.76 -4.54 -7.26
C ALA A 56 -10.88 -5.52 -6.91
N ALA A 57 -10.74 -6.27 -5.81
CA ALA A 57 -11.76 -7.21 -5.35
C ALA A 57 -13.08 -6.53 -4.93
N ALA A 58 -13.01 -5.32 -4.39
CA ALA A 58 -14.20 -4.54 -4.05
C ALA A 58 -14.95 -4.02 -5.29
N ASN A 59 -14.22 -3.72 -6.36
CA ASN A 59 -14.78 -3.26 -7.63
C ASN A 59 -15.22 -4.40 -8.56
N ASP A 60 -14.78 -5.64 -8.31
CA ASP A 60 -15.17 -6.84 -9.05
C ASP A 60 -15.35 -8.04 -8.09
N PRO A 61 -16.49 -8.11 -7.36
CA PRO A 61 -16.75 -9.16 -6.38
C PRO A 61 -17.01 -10.54 -7.02
N GLY A 62 -17.18 -10.61 -8.35
CA GLY A 62 -17.50 -11.84 -9.08
C GLY A 62 -16.28 -12.68 -9.48
N LYS A 63 -15.09 -12.10 -9.49
CA LYS A 63 -13.86 -12.75 -9.99
C LYS A 63 -13.20 -13.75 -9.03
N PHE A 64 -13.70 -13.82 -7.79
CA PHE A 64 -13.18 -14.69 -6.72
C PHE A 64 -14.26 -15.62 -6.14
N ARG A 65 -15.41 -15.77 -6.82
CA ARG A 65 -16.43 -16.78 -6.52
C ARG A 65 -16.17 -18.04 -7.33
#